data_AF-G5JFV7-F1
#
_entry.id   AF-G5JFV7-F1
#
_cell.length_a   1.000
_cell.length_b   1.000
_cell.length_c   1.000
_cell.angle_alpha   90.00
_cell.angle_beta   90.00
_cell.angle_gamma   90.00
#
_symmetry.space_group_name_H-M   'P 1'
#
loop_
_entity.id
_entity.type
_entity.pdbx_description
1 polymer ?
#
loop_
_entity_poly.entity_id
_entity_poly.type
_entity_poly.pdbx_seq_one_letter_code
_entity_poly.pdbx_strand_id
1 'polypeptide(L)'
;MLEDKNDIRLLYQSVQELASEMGQNQLNTKTVSLIFLEMDLKYSIFEEVQANFLKYIAHKNSDEIIYSDLVEIINSALPTDRELSSLIINQIIVGFANNYYPILKETASNIISEEGHTIYKHFNPKNLDD
;
A
#
# COMPACT_ATOMS: atom_id res chain seq x y z
N MET A 1 17.89 -5.64 17.56
CA MET A 1 17.03 -6.76 18.01
C MET A 1 16.17 -6.23 19.13
N LEU A 2 14.87 -6.11 18.92
CA LEU A 2 13.90 -5.92 20.00
C LEU A 2 13.49 -7.35 20.38
N GLU A 3 13.93 -7.81 21.55
CA GLU A 3 13.83 -9.22 21.97
C GLU A 3 12.46 -9.57 22.57
N ASP A 4 11.60 -8.58 22.85
CA ASP A 4 10.27 -8.81 23.43
C ASP A 4 9.14 -8.53 22.41
N LYS A 5 8.42 -9.59 22.03
CA LYS A 5 7.30 -9.49 21.07
C LYS A 5 6.18 -8.56 21.56
N ASN A 6 6.06 -8.36 22.88
CA ASN A 6 5.05 -7.48 23.45
C ASN A 6 5.38 -6.01 23.25
N ASP A 7 6.66 -5.62 23.37
CA ASP A 7 7.10 -4.24 23.15
C ASP A 7 6.96 -3.82 21.68
N ILE A 8 7.24 -4.75 20.74
CA ILE A 8 7.00 -4.53 19.31
C ILE A 8 5.51 -4.37 19.03
N ARG A 9 4.65 -5.15 19.70
CA ARG A 9 3.20 -5.05 19.54
C ARG A 9 2.64 -3.74 20.08
N LEU A 10 3.18 -3.26 21.20
CA LEU A 10 2.82 -1.94 21.74
C LEU A 10 3.27 -0.81 20.79
N LEU A 11 4.46 -0.92 20.19
CA LEU A 11 4.92 0.00 19.16
C LEU A 11 3.98 0.02 17.95
N TYR A 12 3.61 -1.16 17.43
CA TYR A 12 2.61 -1.28 16.37
C TYR A 12 1.32 -0.53 16.72
N GLN A 13 0.79 -0.78 17.91
CA GLN A 13 -0.48 -0.20 18.33
C GLN A 13 -0.38 1.33 18.44
N SER A 14 0.73 1.82 19.01
CA SER A 14 0.98 3.25 19.18
C SER A 14 1.07 3.98 17.84
N VAL A 15 1.73 3.36 16.84
CA VAL A 15 1.84 3.96 15.51
C VAL A 15 0.49 3.92 14.77
N GLN A 16 -0.31 2.87 14.96
CA GLN A 16 -1.66 2.81 14.38
C GLN A 16 -2.62 3.86 14.96
N GLU A 17 -2.56 4.10 16.27
CA GLU A 17 -3.36 5.12 16.94
C GLU A 17 -2.99 6.51 16.41
N LEU A 18 -1.69 6.83 16.31
CA LEU A 18 -1.20 8.08 15.72
C LEU A 18 -1.64 8.25 14.26
N ALA A 19 -1.51 7.18 13.47
CA ALA A 19 -1.94 7.17 12.08
C ALA A 19 -3.45 7.47 11.93
N SER A 20 -4.27 6.95 12.84
CA SER A 20 -5.72 7.16 12.83
C SER A 20 -6.09 8.62 13.15
N GLU A 21 -5.43 9.23 14.14
CA GLU A 21 -5.60 10.65 14.50
C GLU A 21 -5.22 11.61 13.36
N MET A 22 -4.34 11.19 12.44
CA MET A 22 -3.91 12.00 11.29
C MET A 22 -4.91 12.00 10.11
N GLY A 23 -6.08 11.35 10.22
CA GLY A 23 -7.14 11.41 9.22
C GLY A 23 -6.96 10.47 8.02
N GLN A 24 -6.41 9.29 8.25
CA GLN A 24 -6.23 8.28 7.21
C GLN A 24 -7.57 7.78 6.62
N ASN A 25 -7.55 7.46 5.32
CA ASN A 25 -8.64 6.75 4.65
C ASN A 25 -8.14 5.41 4.09
N GLN A 26 -9.04 4.57 3.57
CA GLN A 26 -8.74 3.20 3.11
C GLN A 26 -7.55 3.09 2.14
N LEU A 27 -7.24 4.13 1.36
CA LEU A 27 -6.13 4.16 0.40
C LEU A 27 -5.10 5.25 0.67
N ASN A 28 -5.40 6.24 1.50
CA ASN A 28 -4.44 7.28 1.87
C ASN A 28 -3.64 6.79 3.07
N THR A 29 -2.58 6.05 2.76
CA THR A 29 -2.00 5.10 3.68
C THR A 29 -0.94 5.70 4.60
N LYS A 30 -0.72 4.95 5.67
CA LYS A 30 0.52 4.84 6.45
C LYS A 30 1.77 4.85 5.56
N THR A 31 2.94 5.15 6.15
CA THR A 31 4.22 4.89 5.48
C THR A 31 4.26 3.45 4.99
N VAL A 32 4.87 3.18 3.83
CA VAL A 32 4.94 1.82 3.26
C VAL A 32 5.52 0.83 4.27
N SER A 33 6.55 1.25 5.03
CA SER A 33 7.15 0.45 6.09
C SER A 33 6.17 -0.05 7.14
N LEU A 34 5.14 0.74 7.47
CA LEU A 34 4.12 0.34 8.43
C LEU A 34 3.17 -0.69 7.83
N ILE A 35 2.77 -0.56 6.55
CA ILE A 35 1.97 -1.60 5.87
C ILE A 35 2.70 -2.95 5.92
N PHE A 36 4.00 -2.96 5.65
CA PHE A 36 4.80 -4.18 5.72
C PHE A 36 4.86 -4.74 7.14
N LEU A 37 5.01 -3.88 8.15
CA LEU A 37 4.98 -4.30 9.55
C LEU A 37 3.62 -4.91 9.95
N GLU A 38 2.50 -4.32 9.52
CA GLU A 38 1.14 -4.81 9.80
C GLU A 38 0.88 -6.19 9.17
N MET A 39 1.44 -6.41 7.99
CA MET A 39 1.40 -7.70 7.31
C MET A 39 2.43 -8.69 7.84
N ASP A 40 3.14 -8.39 8.94
CA ASP A 40 4.22 -9.22 9.50
C ASP A 40 5.27 -9.59 8.43
N LEU A 41 5.58 -8.65 7.54
CA LEU A 41 6.62 -8.79 6.51
C LEU A 41 7.96 -8.29 7.05
N LYS A 42 9.02 -9.04 6.73
CA LYS A 42 10.38 -8.67 7.11
C LYS A 42 10.85 -7.44 6.35
N TYR A 43 11.73 -6.68 6.97
CA TYR A 43 12.37 -5.52 6.35
C TYR A 43 13.09 -5.86 5.03
N SER A 44 13.66 -7.06 4.91
CA SER A 44 14.28 -7.50 3.65
C SER A 44 13.30 -7.54 2.47
N ILE A 45 12.03 -7.85 2.71
CA ILE A 45 10.99 -7.83 1.66
C ILE A 45 10.69 -6.40 1.25
N PHE A 46 10.65 -5.47 2.21
CA PHE A 46 10.49 -4.05 1.93
C PHE A 46 11.64 -3.52 1.04
N GLU A 47 12.88 -3.84 1.38
CA GLU A 47 14.06 -3.44 0.60
C GLU A 47 14.03 -4.01 -0.81
N GLU A 48 13.60 -5.27 -0.96
CA GLU A 48 13.48 -5.91 -2.27
C GLU A 48 12.43 -5.24 -3.15
N VAL A 49 11.22 -5.00 -2.62
CA VAL A 49 10.15 -4.28 -3.35
C VAL A 49 10.63 -2.88 -3.72
N GLN A 50 11.24 -2.15 -2.78
CA GLN A 50 11.75 -0.80 -3.01
C GLN A 50 12.81 -0.78 -4.11
N ALA A 51 13.78 -1.70 -4.08
CA ALA A 51 14.83 -1.78 -5.08
C ALA A 51 14.28 -2.13 -6.47
N ASN A 52 13.31 -3.04 -6.54
CA ASN A 52 12.72 -3.45 -7.82
C ASN A 52 11.78 -2.38 -8.38
N PHE A 53 11.04 -1.65 -7.54
CA PHE A 53 10.31 -0.45 -7.97
C PHE A 53 11.27 0.59 -8.56
N LEU A 54 12.37 0.89 -7.87
CA LEU A 54 13.36 1.85 -8.36
C LEU A 54 13.93 1.43 -9.72
N LYS A 55 14.31 0.16 -9.89
CA LYS A 55 14.80 -0.37 -11.18
C LYS A 55 13.74 -0.24 -12.28
N TYR A 56 12.50 -0.56 -11.96
CA TYR A 56 11.39 -0.51 -12.91
C TYR A 56 11.12 0.91 -13.42
N ILE A 57 11.12 1.90 -12.53
CA ILE A 57 10.81 3.29 -12.88
C ILE A 57 12.00 4.06 -13.46
N ALA A 58 13.25 3.60 -13.27
CA ALA A 58 14.46 4.36 -13.62
C ALA A 58 14.55 4.81 -15.09
N HIS A 59 13.87 4.10 -15.99
CA HIS A 59 13.88 4.36 -17.43
C HIS A 59 12.47 4.50 -18.02
N LYS A 60 11.48 4.85 -17.19
CA LYS A 60 10.09 5.01 -17.60
C LYS A 60 9.58 6.42 -17.31
N ASN A 61 8.67 6.88 -18.15
CA ASN A 61 7.78 7.99 -17.89
C ASN A 61 6.50 7.49 -17.18
N SER A 62 5.70 8.41 -16.63
CA SER A 62 4.51 8.06 -15.84
C SER A 62 3.47 7.26 -16.65
N ASP A 63 3.33 7.56 -17.94
CA ASP A 63 2.43 6.90 -18.88
C ASP A 63 2.91 5.50 -19.34
N GLU A 64 4.17 5.16 -19.09
CA GLU A 64 4.77 3.85 -19.40
C GLU A 64 4.69 2.87 -18.21
N ILE A 65 4.16 3.32 -17.07
CA ILE A 65 4.01 2.53 -15.84
C ILE A 65 2.73 1.71 -15.90
N ILE A 66 2.89 0.40 -15.82
CA ILE A 66 1.80 -0.57 -15.93
C ILE A 66 1.50 -1.12 -14.54
N TYR A 67 0.24 -1.05 -14.13
CA TYR A 67 -0.22 -1.53 -12.82
C TYR A 67 0.14 -3.00 -12.57
N SER A 68 -0.08 -3.89 -13.55
CA SER A 68 0.23 -5.32 -13.41
C SER A 68 1.70 -5.59 -13.11
N ASP A 69 2.63 -4.80 -13.65
CA ASP A 69 4.06 -4.95 -13.39
C ASP A 69 4.38 -4.60 -11.93
N LEU A 70 3.73 -3.56 -11.38
CA LEU A 70 3.89 -3.17 -9.98
C LEU A 70 3.36 -4.27 -9.04
N VAL A 71 2.22 -4.86 -9.39
CA VAL A 71 1.64 -6.01 -8.67
C VAL A 71 2.59 -7.21 -8.71
N GLU A 72 3.16 -7.52 -9.88
CA GLU A 72 4.11 -8.61 -10.05
C GLU A 72 5.39 -8.40 -9.25
N ILE A 73 5.92 -7.17 -9.21
CA ILE A 73 7.09 -6.84 -8.39
C ILE A 73 6.81 -7.08 -6.91
N ILE A 74 5.64 -6.68 -6.41
CA ILE A 74 5.26 -6.90 -5.00
C ILE A 74 5.13 -8.39 -4.73
N ASN A 75 4.36 -9.12 -5.54
CA ASN A 75 4.11 -10.54 -5.35
C ASN A 75 5.39 -11.39 -5.44
N SER A 76 6.31 -11.03 -6.35
CA SER A 76 7.58 -11.76 -6.53
C SER A 76 8.51 -11.65 -5.32
N ALA A 77 8.38 -10.60 -4.52
CA ALA A 77 9.16 -10.43 -3.29
C ALA A 77 8.55 -11.18 -2.09
N LEU A 78 7.31 -11.66 -2.17
CA LEU A 78 6.66 -12.34 -1.05
C LEU A 78 7.19 -13.77 -0.86
N PRO A 79 7.19 -14.29 0.37
CA PRO A 79 7.36 -15.72 0.62
C PRO A 79 6.33 -16.54 -0.16
N THR A 80 6.72 -17.73 -0.63
CA THR A 80 5.91 -18.57 -1.53
C THR A 80 4.56 -19.02 -0.92
N ASP A 81 4.45 -19.01 0.41
CA ASP A 81 3.25 -19.35 1.17
C ASP A 81 2.38 -18.12 1.52
N ARG A 82 2.72 -16.93 1.01
CA ARG A 82 2.04 -15.69 1.35
C ARG A 82 1.42 -15.00 0.14
N GLU A 83 0.17 -14.61 0.30
CA GLU A 83 -0.59 -13.82 -0.66
C GLU A 83 -1.15 -12.57 0.03
N LEU A 84 -1.08 -11.42 -0.65
CA LEU A 84 -1.67 -10.17 -0.19
C LEU A 84 -2.97 -9.92 -0.95
N SER A 85 -3.97 -9.35 -0.28
CA SER A 85 -5.19 -8.93 -0.96
C SER A 85 -4.89 -7.75 -1.91
N SER A 86 -5.73 -7.57 -2.93
CA SER A 86 -5.62 -6.44 -3.86
C SER A 86 -5.63 -5.09 -3.14
N LEU A 87 -6.41 -4.96 -2.06
CA LEU A 87 -6.44 -3.75 -1.23
C LEU A 87 -5.05 -3.44 -0.63
N ILE A 88 -4.38 -4.44 -0.04
CA ILE A 88 -3.04 -4.22 0.54
C ILE A 88 -2.02 -3.89 -0.55
N ILE A 89 -2.10 -4.55 -1.72
CA ILE A 89 -1.23 -4.26 -2.86
C ILE A 89 -1.43 -2.81 -3.33
N ASN A 90 -2.67 -2.36 -3.46
CA ASN A 90 -3.02 -0.98 -3.81
C ASN A 90 -2.48 0.01 -2.79
N GLN A 91 -2.64 -0.29 -1.50
CA GLN A 91 -2.07 0.50 -0.41
C GLN A 91 -0.54 0.62 -0.50
N ILE A 92 0.17 -0.46 -0.85
CA ILE A 92 1.62 -0.43 -1.06
C ILE A 92 1.99 0.49 -2.23
N ILE A 93 1.31 0.36 -3.37
CA ILE A 93 1.57 1.17 -4.57
C ILE A 93 1.32 2.66 -4.29
N VAL A 94 0.17 2.99 -3.70
CA VAL A 94 -0.17 4.37 -3.32
C VAL A 94 0.81 4.91 -2.29
N GLY A 95 1.18 4.09 -1.30
CA GLY A 95 2.19 4.44 -0.31
C GLY A 95 3.54 4.77 -0.95
N PHE A 96 3.99 3.99 -1.94
CA PHE A 96 5.23 4.29 -2.67
C PHE A 96 5.14 5.59 -3.48
N ALA A 97 4.00 5.84 -4.14
CA ALA A 97 3.77 7.07 -4.89
C ALA A 97 3.81 8.33 -4.00
N ASN A 98 3.25 8.24 -2.81
CA ASN A 98 3.14 9.36 -1.88
C ASN A 98 4.44 9.65 -1.13
N ASN A 99 5.21 8.61 -0.79
CA ASN A 99 6.35 8.75 0.12
C ASN A 99 7.72 8.74 -0.58
N TYR A 100 7.84 8.08 -1.74
CA TYR A 100 9.16 7.79 -2.33
C TYR A 100 9.26 8.15 -3.82
N TYR A 101 8.24 7.84 -4.61
CA TYR A 101 8.31 7.88 -6.07
C TYR A 101 7.17 8.69 -6.68
N PRO A 102 7.32 10.03 -6.81
CA PRO A 102 6.28 10.89 -7.36
C PRO A 102 5.80 10.51 -8.76
N ILE A 103 6.63 9.81 -9.54
CA ILE A 103 6.28 9.32 -10.89
C ILE A 103 5.12 8.30 -10.87
N LEU A 104 4.86 7.65 -9.74
CA LEU A 104 3.75 6.71 -9.56
C LEU A 104 2.42 7.40 -9.21
N LYS A 105 2.39 8.74 -9.06
CA LYS A 105 1.18 9.47 -8.63
C LYS A 105 0.00 9.32 -9.57
N GLU A 106 0.24 9.22 -10.88
CA GLU A 106 -0.82 8.98 -11.86
C GLU A 106 -1.46 7.60 -11.63
N THR A 107 -0.64 6.56 -11.54
CA THR A 107 -1.10 5.20 -11.20
C THR A 107 -1.86 5.16 -9.87
N ALA A 108 -1.35 5.82 -8.83
CA ALA A 108 -2.01 5.91 -7.54
C ALA A 108 -3.38 6.62 -7.62
N SER A 109 -3.48 7.68 -8.43
CA SER A 109 -4.75 8.40 -8.65
C SER A 109 -5.77 7.53 -9.38
N ASN A 110 -5.32 6.72 -10.34
CA ASN A 110 -6.18 5.77 -11.05
C ASN A 110 -6.71 4.70 -10.09
N ILE A 111 -5.86 4.11 -9.23
CA ILE A 111 -6.28 3.15 -8.20
C ILE A 111 -7.36 3.76 -7.28
N ILE A 112 -7.11 4.98 -6.77
CA ILE A 112 -8.05 5.67 -5.86
C ILE A 112 -9.38 5.95 -6.55
N SER A 113 -9.36 6.35 -7.82
CA SER A 113 -10.59 6.65 -8.57
C SER A 113 -11.37 5.37 -8.91
N GLU A 114 -10.72 4.28 -9.30
CA GLU A 114 -11.37 2.99 -9.58
C GLU A 114 -12.00 2.35 -8.32
N GLU A 115 -11.30 2.36 -7.18
CA GLU A 115 -11.87 1.90 -5.92
C GLU A 115 -13.01 2.83 -5.45
N GLY A 116 -12.84 4.15 -5.60
CA GLY A 116 -13.89 5.12 -5.38
C GLY A 116 -15.14 4.77 -6.18
N HIS A 117 -15.00 4.51 -7.49
CA HIS A 117 -16.11 4.09 -8.36
C HIS A 117 -16.74 2.76 -7.96
N THR A 118 -15.97 1.83 -7.40
CA THR A 118 -16.48 0.54 -6.92
C THR A 118 -17.31 0.73 -5.63
N ILE A 119 -16.85 1.58 -4.72
CA ILE A 119 -17.60 1.99 -3.52
C ILE A 119 -18.90 2.72 -3.91
N TYR A 120 -18.85 3.66 -4.87
CA TYR A 120 -20.04 4.37 -5.35
C TYR A 120 -21.05 3.47 -6.09
N LYS A 121 -20.62 2.36 -6.73
CA LYS A 121 -21.56 1.38 -7.30
C LYS A 121 -22.33 0.61 -6.22
N HIS A 122 -21.75 0.42 -5.04
CA HIS A 122 -22.39 -0.26 -3.91
C HIS A 122 -23.17 0.71 -2.99
N PHE A 123 -22.86 2.01 -3.03
CA PHE A 123 -23.70 3.07 -2.47
C PHE A 123 -24.81 3.42 -3.46
N ASN A 124 -25.97 2.76 -3.37
CA ASN A 124 -27.19 3.27 -3.99
C ASN A 124 -27.82 4.33 -3.06
N PRO A 125 -27.76 5.63 -3.38
CA PRO A 125 -28.35 6.67 -2.54
C PRO A 125 -29.89 6.58 -2.47
N LYS A 126 -30.54 5.71 -3.25
CA LYS A 126 -31.98 5.45 -3.18
C LYS A 126 -32.44 4.61 -1.98
N ASN A 127 -31.52 4.14 -1.12
CA ASN A 127 -31.87 3.39 0.09
C ASN A 127 -31.75 4.23 1.38
N LEU A 128 -31.67 5.55 1.27
CA LEU A 128 -31.63 6.48 2.41
C LEU A 128 -32.95 7.22 2.65
N ASP A 129 -33.95 6.96 1.82
CA ASP A 129 -35.31 7.44 2.00
C ASP A 129 -36.26 6.23 2.14
N ASP A 130 -36.27 5.59 3.31
CA ASP A 130 -37.38 4.79 3.85
C ASP A 130 -37.27 4.73 5.39
#